data_AF-A0A520HT53-F1
#
_entry.id   AF-A0A520HT53-F1
#
_cell.length_a   1.000
_cell.length_b   1.000
_cell.length_c   1.000
_cell.angle_alpha   90.00
_cell.angle_beta   90.00
_cell.angle_gamma   90.00
#
_symmetry.space_group_name_H-M   'P 1'
#
loop_
_entity.id
_entity.type
_entity.pdbx_description
1 polymer ?
#
loop_
_entity_poly.entity_id
_entity_poly.type
_entity_poly.pdbx_seq_one_letter_code
_entity_poly.pdbx_strand_id
1 'polypeptide(L)'
;IYHKVRDRASYAYALVSVAAIIQRDASGRLAIGGIAPKPWRVEAAEAALPQGAKAVTTKLLAGARPTADNAYKVPLVERTIAAVIAEAKTGTAA
;
A
#
# COMPACT_ATOMS: atom_id res chain seq x y z
N ILE A 1 2.55 -9.79 -4.82
CA ILE A 1 1.67 -8.85 -5.55
C ILE A 1 2.41 -7.52 -5.70
N TYR A 2 2.38 -6.93 -6.89
CA TYR A 2 2.84 -5.56 -7.12
C TYR A 2 1.74 -4.76 -7.81
N HIS A 3 1.05 -3.91 -7.05
CA HIS A 3 -0.07 -3.13 -7.53
C HIS A 3 0.35 -1.68 -7.76
N LYS A 4 0.24 -1.19 -8.99
CA LYS A 4 0.69 0.16 -9.39
C LYS A 4 -0.50 1.01 -9.86
N VAL A 5 -0.87 2.00 -9.06
CA VAL A 5 -1.90 2.98 -9.43
C VAL A 5 -1.27 4.12 -10.21
N ARG A 6 -1.92 4.52 -11.30
CA ARG A 6 -1.48 5.54 -12.26
C ARG A 6 -2.69 6.10 -12.99
N ASP A 7 -2.59 7.34 -13.47
CA ASP A 7 -3.69 8.04 -14.17
C ASP A 7 -4.09 7.38 -15.49
N ARG A 8 -3.14 6.69 -16.15
CA ARG A 8 -3.35 6.03 -17.43
C ARG A 8 -2.89 4.57 -17.40
N ALA A 9 -3.51 3.74 -18.23
CA ALA A 9 -3.36 2.29 -18.19
C ALA A 9 -1.91 1.79 -18.39
N SER A 10 -1.04 2.52 -19.11
CA SER A 10 0.37 2.15 -19.30
C SER A 10 1.31 3.35 -19.50
N TYR A 11 2.62 3.09 -19.50
CA TYR A 11 3.68 4.08 -19.74
C TYR A 11 3.62 5.31 -18.82
N ALA A 12 3.35 5.11 -17.53
CA ALA A 12 3.35 6.15 -16.51
C ALA A 12 4.04 5.67 -15.23
N TYR A 13 4.60 6.60 -14.47
CA TYR A 13 5.08 6.37 -13.10
C TYR A 13 3.91 6.10 -12.14
N ALA A 14 4.23 5.66 -10.92
CA ALA A 14 3.20 5.36 -9.92
C ALA A 14 2.78 6.65 -9.21
N LEU A 15 1.46 6.88 -9.08
CA LEU A 15 0.95 7.79 -8.05
C LEU A 15 1.21 7.19 -6.67
N VAL A 16 0.84 5.91 -6.54
CA VAL A 16 1.12 5.00 -5.42
C VAL A 16 1.39 3.62 -6.00
N SER A 17 2.38 2.90 -5.46
CA SER A 17 2.49 1.45 -5.68
C SER A 17 2.60 0.71 -4.36
N VAL A 18 2.05 -0.51 -4.31
CA VAL A 18 2.13 -1.42 -3.16
C VAL A 18 2.85 -2.69 -3.63
N ALA A 19 4.03 -2.95 -3.08
CA ALA A 19 4.68 -4.24 -3.18
C ALA A 19 4.32 -5.03 -1.91
N ALA A 20 3.78 -6.24 -2.06
CA ALA A 20 3.39 -7.06 -0.91
C ALA A 20 3.69 -8.55 -1.10
N ILE A 21 4.14 -9.16 -0.01
CA ILE A 21 4.23 -10.61 0.20
C ILE A 21 3.31 -10.90 1.38
N ILE A 22 2.19 -11.58 1.12
CA ILE A 22 1.19 -11.94 2.13
C ILE A 22 1.12 -13.45 2.22
N GLN A 23 1.20 -13.97 3.44
CA GLN A 23 1.14 -15.39 3.78
C GLN A 23 -0.31 -15.83 4.01
N ARG A 24 -0.54 -17.15 4.08
CA ARG A 24 -1.88 -17.73 4.29
C ARG A 24 -2.51 -17.35 5.63
N ASP A 25 -1.68 -17.09 6.65
CA ASP A 25 -2.12 -16.62 7.97
C ASP A 25 -2.36 -15.10 8.04
N ALA A 26 -2.39 -14.43 6.87
CA ALA A 26 -2.50 -12.98 6.71
C ALA A 26 -1.33 -12.15 7.29
N SER A 27 -0.26 -12.80 7.76
CA SER A 27 1.01 -12.12 8.02
C SER A 27 1.68 -11.73 6.70
N GLY A 28 2.63 -10.81 6.74
CA GLY A 28 3.31 -10.42 5.52
C GLY A 28 4.24 -9.25 5.66
N ARG A 29 4.71 -8.78 4.50
CA ARG A 29 5.57 -7.60 4.36
C ARG A 29 5.06 -6.75 3.23
N LEU A 30 5.20 -5.44 3.37
CA LEU A 30 4.83 -4.50 2.31
C LEU A 30 5.72 -3.26 2.28
N ALA A 31 5.87 -2.72 1.08
CA ALA A 31 6.55 -1.46 0.84
C ALA A 31 5.75 -0.62 -0.16
N ILE A 32 5.76 0.70 0.05
CA ILE A 32 4.98 1.66 -0.74
C ILE A 32 5.91 2.51 -1.60
N GLY A 33 5.59 2.65 -2.88
CA GLY A 33 6.24 3.57 -3.81
C GLY A 33 5.40 4.82 -4.07
N GLY A 34 6.05 5.91 -4.48
CA GLY A 34 5.37 7.15 -4.88
C GLY A 34 4.96 8.09 -3.74
N ILE A 35 5.29 7.76 -2.49
CA ILE A 35 4.91 8.55 -1.30
C ILE A 35 6.10 9.17 -0.53
N ALA A 36 7.33 8.79 -0.85
CA ALA A 36 8.55 9.25 -0.18
C ALA A 36 9.76 9.23 -1.14
N PRO A 37 10.90 9.85 -0.79
CA PRO A 37 12.12 9.86 -1.64
C PRO A 37 12.74 8.48 -1.89
N LYS A 38 12.38 7.46 -1.10
CA LYS A 38 12.83 6.08 -1.22
C LYS A 38 11.64 5.13 -1.02
N PRO A 39 11.73 3.84 -1.41
CA PRO A 39 10.72 2.86 -1.07
C PRO A 39 10.38 2.93 0.42
N TRP A 40 9.10 3.16 0.74
CA TRP A 40 8.66 3.41 2.11
C TRP A 40 8.18 2.11 2.75
N ARG A 41 8.90 1.66 3.77
CA ARG A 41 8.58 0.46 4.56
C ARG A 41 8.63 0.80 6.03
N VAL A 42 7.65 0.30 6.79
CA VAL A 42 7.57 0.43 8.24
C VAL A 42 7.22 -0.94 8.80
N GLU A 43 8.21 -1.68 9.30
CA GLU A 43 8.08 -3.04 9.81
C GLU A 43 6.99 -3.15 10.90
N ALA A 44 6.90 -2.16 11.78
CA ALA A 44 5.88 -2.11 12.83
C ALA A 44 4.45 -2.00 12.31
N ALA A 45 4.25 -1.50 11.08
CA ALA A 45 2.95 -1.44 10.43
C ALA A 45 2.55 -2.80 9.81
N GLU A 46 3.54 -3.62 9.41
CA GLU A 46 3.30 -4.95 8.81
C GLU A 46 2.63 -5.90 9.80
N ALA A 47 2.92 -5.78 11.09
CA ALA A 47 2.24 -6.53 12.17
C ALA A 47 0.72 -6.25 12.23
N ALA A 48 0.25 -5.17 11.60
CA ALA A 48 -1.17 -4.84 11.54
C ALA A 48 -1.92 -5.45 10.36
N LEU A 49 -1.24 -6.17 9.46
CA LEU A 49 -1.85 -6.79 8.28
C LEU A 49 -3.09 -7.64 8.58
N PRO A 50 -3.09 -8.51 9.63
CA PRO A 50 -4.28 -9.30 9.96
C PRO A 50 -5.49 -8.44 10.37
N GLN A 51 -5.28 -7.21 10.83
CA GLN A 51 -6.35 -6.28 11.20
C GLN A 51 -6.83 -5.42 10.01
N GLY A 52 -6.21 -5.57 8.83
CA GLY A 52 -6.64 -4.95 7.59
C GLY A 52 -5.98 -3.59 7.29
N ALA A 53 -6.35 -3.04 6.13
CA ALA A 53 -5.65 -1.92 5.51
C ALA A 53 -5.64 -0.65 6.35
N LYS A 54 -6.73 -0.32 7.05
CA LYS A 54 -6.82 0.88 7.90
C LYS A 54 -5.80 0.83 9.05
N ALA A 55 -5.68 -0.33 9.71
CA ALA A 55 -4.74 -0.50 10.82
C ALA A 55 -3.27 -0.41 10.35
N VAL A 56 -2.96 -1.01 9.20
CA VAL A 56 -1.65 -0.88 8.55
C VAL A 56 -1.36 0.57 8.19
N THR A 57 -2.28 1.24 7.49
CA THR A 57 -2.08 2.61 6.97
C THR A 57 -1.90 3.62 8.09
N THR A 58 -2.66 3.48 9.19
CA THR A 58 -2.54 4.34 10.37
C THR A 58 -1.11 4.35 10.91
N LYS A 59 -0.47 3.17 11.01
CA LYS A 59 0.92 3.05 11.47
C LYS A 59 1.93 3.47 10.40
N LEU A 60 1.68 3.08 9.15
CA LEU A 60 2.60 3.29 8.03
C LEU A 60 2.75 4.77 7.65
N LEU A 61 1.67 5.54 7.77
CA LEU A 61 1.62 6.99 7.48
C LEU A 61 1.61 7.84 8.75
N ALA A 62 1.99 7.28 9.89
CA ALA A 62 2.11 8.04 11.13
C ALA A 62 3.09 9.22 10.93
N GLY A 63 2.62 10.44 11.17
CA GLY A 63 3.40 11.66 10.97
C GLY A 63 3.52 12.14 9.53
N ALA A 64 2.76 11.55 8.58
CA ALA A 64 2.71 12.05 7.21
C ALA A 64 2.25 13.52 7.16
N ARG A 65 2.94 14.32 6.33
CA ARG A 65 2.65 15.75 6.12
C ARG A 65 2.38 16.00 4.63
N PRO A 66 1.18 15.64 4.13
CA PRO A 66 0.82 15.92 2.75
C PRO A 66 0.64 17.43 2.51
N THR A 67 0.84 17.85 1.27
CA THR A 67 0.37 19.15 0.77
C THR A 67 -1.07 19.02 0.29
N ALA A 68 -1.74 20.15 -0.03
CA ALA A 68 -3.08 20.13 -0.61
C ALA A 68 -3.14 19.28 -1.89
N ASP A 69 -2.16 19.42 -2.78
CA ASP A 69 -2.13 18.74 -4.08
C ASP A 69 -1.85 17.24 -4.02
N ASN A 70 -1.31 16.73 -2.90
CA ASN A 70 -1.01 15.31 -2.74
C ASN A 70 -1.76 14.64 -1.57
N ALA A 71 -2.66 15.37 -0.91
CA ALA A 71 -3.50 14.83 0.16
C ALA A 71 -4.31 13.61 -0.27
N TYR A 72 -4.68 13.52 -1.57
CA TYR A 72 -5.35 12.37 -2.14
C TYR A 72 -4.55 11.06 -2.02
N LYS A 73 -3.22 11.12 -1.87
CA LYS A 73 -2.37 9.92 -1.76
C LYS A 73 -2.61 9.15 -0.46
N VAL A 74 -3.01 9.83 0.62
CA VAL A 74 -3.28 9.17 1.92
C VAL A 74 -4.43 8.15 1.80
N PRO A 75 -5.65 8.53 1.37
CA PRO A 75 -6.72 7.56 1.15
C PRO A 75 -6.41 6.60 -0.01
N LEU A 76 -5.61 7.01 -0.99
CA LEU A 76 -5.21 6.11 -2.08
C LEU A 76 -4.33 4.96 -1.58
N VAL A 77 -3.34 5.22 -0.71
CA VAL A 77 -2.53 4.16 -0.08
C VAL A 77 -3.42 3.16 0.67
N GLU A 78 -4.35 3.64 1.50
CA GLU A 78 -5.23 2.75 2.26
C GLU A 78 -6.06 1.85 1.34
N ARG A 79 -6.68 2.43 0.32
CA ARG A 79 -7.53 1.70 -0.64
C ARG A 79 -6.72 0.72 -1.47
N THR A 80 -5.50 1.07 -1.87
CA THR A 80 -4.62 0.16 -2.61
C THR A 80 -4.14 -1.00 -1.73
N ILE A 81 -3.80 -0.76 -0.46
CA ILE A 81 -3.48 -1.83 0.49
C ILE A 81 -4.70 -2.75 0.69
N ALA A 82 -5.91 -2.19 0.80
CA ALA A 82 -7.13 -2.98 0.92
C ALA A 82 -7.35 -3.89 -0.30
N ALA A 83 -7.15 -3.36 -1.51
CA ALA A 83 -7.23 -4.14 -2.74
C ALA A 83 -6.20 -5.28 -2.78
N VAL A 84 -4.94 -5.01 -2.39
CA VAL A 84 -3.88 -6.01 -2.35
C VAL A 84 -4.14 -7.11 -1.32
N ILE A 85 -4.68 -6.77 -0.15
CA ILE A 85 -5.08 -7.77 0.87
C ILE A 85 -6.22 -8.65 0.32
N ALA A 86 -7.19 -8.06 -0.38
CA ALA A 86 -8.28 -8.80 -0.99
C ALA A 86 -7.78 -9.75 -2.09
N GLU A 87 -6.92 -9.26 -2.99
CA GLU A 87 -6.28 -10.05 -4.06
C GLU A 87 -5.47 -11.23 -3.50
N ALA A 88 -4.72 -11.01 -2.41
CA ALA A 88 -3.97 -12.07 -1.75
C ALA A 88 -4.87 -13.18 -1.20
N LYS A 89 -6.09 -12.86 -0.74
CA LYS A 89 -7.04 -13.85 -0.21
C LYS A 89 -7.66 -14.71 -1.31
N THR A 90 -7.87 -14.15 -2.49
CA THR A 90 -8.51 -14.87 -3.60
C THR A 90 -7.54 -15.72 -4.41
N GLY A 91 -6.23 -15.66 -4.12
CA GLY A 91 -5.19 -16.42 -4.84
C GLY A 91 -5.06 -16.04 -6.31
N THR A 92 -5.72 -14.97 -6.73
CA THR A 92 -5.73 -14.50 -8.11
C THR A 92 -4.52 -13.61 -8.30
N ALA A 93 -3.36 -14.23 -8.53
CA ALA A 93 -2.23 -13.50 -9.09
C ALA A 93 -2.63 -13.13 -10.53
N ALA A 94 -2.84 -11.85 -10.78
CA ALA A 94 -2.98 -11.32 -12.13
C ALA A 94 -1.68 -11.52 -12.93
#